data_AF-A0A1I8AZL4-F1
#
_entry.id   AF-A0A1I8AZL4-F1
#
_cell.length_a   1.000
_cell.length_b   1.000
_cell.length_c   1.000
_cell.angle_alpha   90.00
_cell.angle_beta   90.00
_cell.angle_gamma   90.00
#
_symmetry.space_group_name_H-M   'P 1'
#
loop_
_entity.id
_entity.type
_entity.pdbx_description
1 polymer ?
#
loop_
_entity_poly.entity_id
_entity_poly.type
_entity_poly.pdbx_seq_one_letter_code
_entity_poly.pdbx_strand_id
1 'polypeptide(L)'
;MKKIIIIFSILLIINITTTKKYPDPLEELINGLPGDSYGVILGKLIDYLKKLLGPILPLNDAELRDLTERLRELKRVELSITSAELQNRANQVAIINKQTGGEWKAKLNLESLLPEKYQRILCGLKQVYKGSKAPRSKRASKGVTKRIVSCTYKRDFDVRDKWSCCKQIISYIPNQGFCGSCWAVATASAYTDRYCIERAKKGLITPNITRNIFSSYDL
;
A
#
# COMPACT_ATOMS: atom_id res chain seq x y z
N MET A 1 27.44 30.45 -46.67
CA MET A 1 27.93 30.57 -45.28
C MET A 1 26.97 31.33 -44.36
N LYS A 2 26.47 32.54 -44.69
CA LYS A 2 25.54 33.30 -43.84
C LYS A 2 24.22 32.57 -43.46
N LYS A 3 23.64 31.76 -44.36
CA LYS A 3 22.40 30.99 -44.08
C LYS A 3 22.59 29.85 -43.07
N ILE A 4 23.79 29.25 -42.99
CA ILE A 4 24.10 28.15 -42.05
C ILE A 4 24.29 28.68 -40.63
N ILE A 5 24.90 29.87 -40.49
CA ILE A 5 25.10 30.54 -39.21
C ILE A 5 23.75 30.92 -38.57
N ILE A 6 22.79 31.41 -39.38
CA ILE A 6 21.45 31.77 -38.89
C ILE A 6 20.70 30.53 -38.39
N ILE A 7 20.79 29.38 -39.08
CA ILE A 7 20.15 28.13 -38.64
C ILE A 7 20.77 27.62 -37.34
N PHE A 8 22.10 27.66 -37.19
CA PHE A 8 22.76 27.29 -35.94
C PHE A 8 22.42 28.23 -34.79
N SER A 9 22.32 29.54 -35.03
CA SER A 9 21.88 30.51 -34.01
C SER A 9 20.42 30.30 -33.60
N ILE A 10 19.53 30.01 -34.54
CA ILE A 10 18.12 29.70 -34.25
C ILE A 10 18.01 28.37 -33.50
N LEU A 11 18.73 27.32 -33.90
CA LEU A 11 18.77 26.04 -33.19
C LEU A 11 19.39 26.16 -31.80
N LEU A 12 20.41 27.01 -31.62
CA LEU A 12 20.99 27.30 -30.31
C LEU A 12 20.00 28.07 -29.42
N ILE A 13 19.24 29.02 -29.95
CA ILE A 13 18.18 29.73 -29.21
C ILE A 13 17.02 28.79 -28.87
N ILE A 14 16.62 27.90 -29.78
CA ILE A 14 15.61 26.85 -29.52
C ILE A 14 16.11 25.85 -28.47
N ASN A 15 17.40 25.51 -28.47
CA ASN A 15 18.02 24.59 -27.51
C ASN A 15 18.47 25.26 -26.19
N ILE A 16 18.43 26.59 -26.08
CA ILE A 16 18.54 27.33 -24.81
C ILE A 16 17.15 27.59 -24.21
N THR A 17 16.10 27.60 -25.05
CA THR A 17 14.69 27.66 -24.63
C THR A 17 14.07 26.29 -24.36
N THR A 18 14.83 25.19 -24.46
CA THR A 18 14.50 23.88 -23.87
C THR A 18 14.56 23.96 -22.34
N THR A 19 13.51 24.56 -21.79
CA THR A 19 12.94 24.32 -20.46
C THR A 19 13.93 24.33 -19.28
N LYS A 20 14.15 25.50 -18.68
CA LYS A 20 14.25 25.56 -17.22
C LYS A 20 12.95 24.98 -16.66
N LYS A 21 12.92 23.68 -16.42
CA LYS A 21 11.79 23.02 -15.77
C LYS A 21 11.84 23.45 -14.32
N TYR A 22 11.06 24.47 -13.97
CA TYR A 22 10.88 24.87 -12.59
C TYR A 22 10.42 23.64 -11.79
N PRO A 23 10.96 23.42 -10.58
CA PRO A 23 10.56 22.30 -9.76
C PRO A 23 9.06 22.39 -9.48
N ASP A 24 8.40 21.23 -9.40
CA ASP A 24 6.98 21.17 -9.11
C ASP A 24 6.72 21.84 -7.73
N PRO A 25 5.76 22.77 -7.60
CA PRO A 25 5.50 23.44 -6.33
C PRO A 25 5.21 22.47 -5.17
N LEU A 26 4.61 21.31 -5.46
CA LEU A 26 4.39 20.26 -4.48
C LEU A 26 5.71 19.67 -3.97
N GLU A 27 6.67 19.42 -4.87
CA GLU A 27 7.98 18.88 -4.49
C GLU A 27 8.75 19.87 -3.62
N GLU A 28 8.69 21.18 -3.93
CA GLU A 28 9.32 22.23 -3.13
C GLU A 28 8.76 22.27 -1.70
N LEU A 29 7.43 22.23 -1.56
CA LEU A 29 6.76 22.22 -0.25
C LEU A 29 7.07 20.95 0.55
N ILE A 30 7.08 19.78 -0.09
CA ILE A 30 7.43 18.51 0.56
C ILE A 30 8.88 18.52 1.05
N ASN A 31 9.81 19.03 0.23
CA ASN A 31 11.23 19.10 0.58
C ASN A 31 11.50 20.05 1.77
N GLY A 32 10.64 21.04 1.97
CA GLY A 32 10.73 21.96 3.11
C GLY A 32 10.25 21.37 4.45
N LEU A 33 9.44 20.30 4.45
CA LEU A 33 8.83 19.73 5.66
C LEU A 33 9.82 19.31 6.77
N PRO A 34 11.00 18.71 6.49
CA PRO A 34 11.94 18.32 7.53
C PRO A 34 12.52 19.48 8.36
N GLY A 35 12.46 20.72 7.85
CA GLY A 35 12.94 21.93 8.53
C GLY A 35 11.85 22.78 9.17
N ASP A 36 10.60 22.30 9.23
CA ASP A 36 9.44 23.10 9.60
C ASP A 36 9.15 23.13 11.12
N SER A 37 9.98 23.85 11.88
CA SER A 37 9.85 23.91 13.35
C SER A 37 8.52 24.51 13.86
N TYR A 38 7.87 25.36 13.06
CA TYR A 38 6.66 26.09 13.46
C TYR A 38 5.39 25.63 12.71
N GLY A 39 5.46 24.59 11.87
CA GLY A 39 4.31 24.12 11.10
C GLY A 39 3.89 25.04 9.94
N VAL A 40 4.72 26.01 9.56
CA VAL A 40 4.42 27.01 8.52
C VAL A 40 4.41 26.36 7.14
N ILE A 41 5.40 25.51 6.85
CA ILE A 41 5.51 24.80 5.58
C ILE A 41 4.38 23.76 5.46
N LEU A 42 4.08 23.08 6.56
CA LEU A 42 2.94 22.17 6.69
C LEU A 42 1.61 22.89 6.40
N GLY A 43 1.39 24.06 6.97
CA GLY A 43 0.21 24.89 6.69
C GLY A 43 0.10 25.29 5.21
N LYS A 44 1.20 25.78 4.63
CA LYS A 44 1.26 26.13 3.19
C LYS A 44 0.99 24.92 2.29
N LEU A 45 1.50 23.74 2.66
CA LEU A 45 1.26 22.50 1.91
C LEU A 45 -0.21 22.09 1.99
N ILE A 46 -0.83 22.13 3.16
CA ILE A 46 -2.26 21.83 3.32
C ILE A 46 -3.10 22.79 2.47
N ASP A 47 -2.81 24.10 2.52
CA ASP A 47 -3.51 25.09 1.70
C ASP A 47 -3.33 24.86 0.20
N TYR A 48 -2.11 24.48 -0.21
CA TYR A 48 -1.82 24.14 -1.59
C TYR A 48 -2.60 22.90 -2.04
N LEU A 49 -2.58 21.82 -1.26
CA LEU A 49 -3.33 20.59 -1.53
C LEU A 49 -4.84 20.84 -1.59
N LYS A 50 -5.37 21.67 -0.69
CA LYS A 50 -6.79 22.04 -0.67
C LYS A 50 -7.21 22.75 -1.97
N LYS A 51 -6.37 23.65 -2.48
CA LYS A 51 -6.61 24.34 -3.77
C LYS A 51 -6.43 23.40 -4.96
N LEU A 52 -5.38 22.58 -4.94
CA LEU A 52 -5.02 21.68 -6.04
C LEU A 52 -6.07 20.59 -6.26
N LEU A 53 -6.58 20.01 -5.15
CA LEU A 53 -7.46 18.84 -5.17
C LEU A 53 -8.94 19.18 -4.94
N GLY A 54 -9.25 20.31 -4.31
CA GLY A 54 -10.63 20.70 -3.95
C GLY A 54 -11.66 20.57 -5.08
N PRO A 55 -11.37 20.99 -6.33
CA PRO A 55 -12.30 20.85 -7.45
C PRO A 55 -12.57 19.39 -7.89
N ILE A 56 -11.68 18.45 -7.56
CA ILE A 56 -11.69 17.07 -8.05
C ILE A 56 -12.13 16.11 -6.95
N LEU A 57 -11.48 16.22 -5.79
CA LEU A 57 -11.66 15.38 -4.62
C LEU A 57 -11.64 16.29 -3.39
N PRO A 58 -12.80 16.81 -2.94
CA PRO A 58 -12.86 17.67 -1.76
C PRO A 58 -12.48 16.86 -0.53
N LEU A 59 -11.34 17.20 0.07
CA LEU A 59 -10.81 16.58 1.29
C LEU A 59 -11.08 17.48 2.50
N ASN A 60 -11.46 16.88 3.62
CA ASN A 60 -11.52 17.60 4.89
C ASN A 60 -10.12 17.79 5.51
N ASP A 61 -10.02 18.59 6.58
CA ASP A 61 -8.73 18.92 7.18
C ASP A 61 -7.98 17.70 7.75
N ALA A 62 -8.69 16.67 8.21
CA ALA A 62 -8.06 15.43 8.68
C ALA A 62 -7.53 14.59 7.51
N GLU A 63 -8.26 14.53 6.40
CA GLU A 63 -7.82 13.86 5.17
C GLU A 63 -6.63 14.57 4.52
N LEU A 64 -6.58 15.91 4.57
CA LEU A 64 -5.43 16.70 4.09
C LEU A 64 -4.18 16.48 4.96
N ARG A 65 -4.35 16.38 6.28
CA ARG A 65 -3.25 16.04 7.20
C ARG A 65 -2.72 14.62 6.95
N ASP A 66 -3.60 13.63 6.82
CA ASP A 66 -3.19 12.25 6.49
C ASP A 66 -2.46 12.22 5.14
N LEU A 67 -2.99 12.86 4.09
CA LEU A 67 -2.33 12.96 2.80
C LEU A 67 -0.93 13.59 2.91
N THR A 68 -0.79 14.62 3.74
CA THR A 68 0.51 15.27 3.97
C THR A 68 1.52 14.33 4.63
N GLU A 69 1.09 13.52 5.60
CA GLU A 69 1.95 12.48 6.19
C GLU A 69 2.32 11.41 5.16
N ARG A 70 1.39 10.99 4.28
CA ARG A 70 1.72 10.05 3.17
C ARG A 70 2.75 10.64 2.20
N LEU A 71 2.62 11.91 1.85
CA LEU A 71 3.59 12.60 0.99
C LEU A 71 4.98 12.70 1.67
N ARG A 72 5.00 12.92 2.99
CA ARG A 72 6.24 12.87 3.78
C ARG A 72 6.84 11.45 3.82
N GLU A 73 6.01 10.43 3.95
CA GLU A 73 6.45 9.02 3.89
C GLU A 73 7.07 8.67 2.53
N LEU A 74 6.45 9.08 1.41
CA LEU A 74 7.04 8.94 0.07
C LEU A 74 8.42 9.60 0.00
N LYS A 75 8.54 10.81 0.53
CA LYS A 75 9.81 11.54 0.50
C LYS A 75 10.89 10.85 1.32
N ARG A 76 10.55 10.26 2.47
CA ARG A 76 11.50 9.50 3.30
C ARG A 76 12.10 8.30 2.57
N VAL A 77 11.39 7.75 1.58
CA VAL A 77 11.86 6.64 0.76
C VAL A 77 12.38 7.11 -0.60
N GLU A 78 12.72 8.40 -0.70
CA GLU A 78 13.28 9.07 -1.89
C GLU A 78 12.40 9.01 -3.13
N LEU A 79 11.08 8.87 -2.93
CA LEU A 79 10.08 8.96 -3.99
C LEU A 79 9.42 10.34 -3.98
N SER A 80 9.07 10.82 -5.17
CA SER A 80 8.28 12.05 -5.35
C SER A 80 7.08 11.80 -6.24
N ILE A 81 6.10 12.70 -6.12
CA ILE A 81 4.90 12.74 -6.94
C ILE A 81 4.69 14.19 -7.37
N THR A 82 4.34 14.40 -8.63
CA THR A 82 4.08 15.73 -9.17
C THR A 82 2.65 16.16 -8.87
N SER A 83 2.37 17.45 -8.93
CA SER A 83 1.03 18.00 -8.77
C SER A 83 0.05 17.42 -9.81
N ALA A 84 0.50 17.29 -11.06
CA ALA A 84 -0.30 16.70 -12.13
C ALA A 84 -0.62 15.22 -11.87
N GLU A 85 0.37 14.45 -11.41
CA GLU A 85 0.15 13.04 -11.09
C GLU A 85 -0.77 12.88 -9.88
N LEU A 86 -0.61 13.71 -8.85
CA LEU A 86 -1.50 13.71 -7.69
C LEU A 86 -2.95 14.02 -8.07
N GLN A 87 -3.17 15.00 -8.97
CA GLN A 87 -4.50 15.29 -9.52
C GLN A 87 -5.08 14.11 -10.31
N ASN A 88 -4.26 13.43 -11.11
CA ASN A 88 -4.68 12.22 -11.85
C ASN A 88 -5.15 11.12 -10.87
N ARG A 89 -4.40 10.87 -9.80
CA ARG A 89 -4.78 9.90 -8.76
C ARG A 89 -6.06 10.32 -8.03
N ALA A 90 -6.20 11.61 -7.71
CA ALA A 90 -7.42 12.13 -7.10
C ALA A 90 -8.65 11.96 -8.01
N ASN A 91 -8.51 12.19 -9.32
CA ASN A 91 -9.57 11.97 -10.29
C ASN A 91 -9.97 10.49 -10.38
N GLN A 92 -9.00 9.56 -10.36
CA GLN A 92 -9.27 8.12 -10.29
C GLN A 92 -10.10 7.77 -9.04
N VAL A 93 -9.71 8.28 -7.87
CA VAL A 93 -10.45 8.09 -6.62
C VAL A 93 -11.88 8.62 -6.70
N ALA A 94 -12.08 9.81 -7.28
CA ALA A 94 -13.40 10.40 -7.46
C ALA A 94 -14.30 9.56 -8.38
N ILE A 95 -13.77 9.07 -9.50
CA ILE A 95 -14.47 8.18 -10.44
C ILE A 95 -14.86 6.88 -9.74
N ILE A 96 -13.93 6.26 -9.01
CA ILE A 96 -14.18 5.01 -8.27
C ILE A 96 -15.30 5.23 -7.25
N ASN A 97 -15.22 6.27 -6.42
CA ASN A 97 -16.25 6.54 -5.41
C ASN A 97 -17.64 6.81 -6.00
N LYS A 98 -17.70 7.38 -7.22
CA LYS A 98 -18.95 7.53 -7.96
C LYS A 98 -19.50 6.18 -8.43
N GLN A 99 -18.64 5.26 -8.85
CA GLN A 99 -19.01 3.93 -9.33
C GLN A 99 -19.41 2.96 -8.22
N THR A 100 -18.79 3.05 -7.04
CA THR A 100 -19.04 2.11 -5.93
C THR A 100 -20.37 2.33 -5.23
N GLY A 101 -21.07 3.44 -5.47
CA GLY A 101 -22.38 3.72 -4.85
C GLY A 101 -22.34 3.77 -3.32
N GLY A 102 -21.16 3.93 -2.71
CA GLY A 102 -20.98 3.96 -1.26
C GLY A 102 -20.74 2.61 -0.58
N GLU A 103 -20.63 1.49 -1.32
CA GLU A 103 -20.31 0.18 -0.74
C GLU A 103 -18.94 0.17 -0.02
N TRP A 104 -17.99 0.91 -0.57
CA TRP A 104 -16.71 1.22 0.03
C TRP A 104 -16.20 2.57 -0.47
N LYS A 105 -15.38 3.25 0.34
CA LYS A 105 -14.81 4.57 0.05
C LYS A 105 -13.33 4.45 -0.29
N ALA A 106 -12.96 4.75 -1.53
CA ALA A 106 -11.59 4.93 -1.97
C ALA A 106 -10.99 6.24 -1.39
N LYS A 107 -9.71 6.20 -1.05
CA LYS A 107 -8.92 7.34 -0.54
C LYS A 107 -7.53 7.32 -1.16
N LEU A 108 -6.88 8.49 -1.19
CA LEU A 108 -5.45 8.59 -1.46
C LEU A 108 -4.68 8.07 -0.23
N ASN A 109 -4.10 6.89 -0.34
CA ASN A 109 -3.20 6.29 0.65
C ASN A 109 -1.76 6.22 0.12
N LEU A 110 -0.78 5.84 0.95
CA LEU A 110 0.62 5.73 0.55
C LEU A 110 0.77 4.87 -0.72
N GLU A 111 0.10 3.73 -0.77
CA GLU A 111 0.17 2.76 -1.86
C GLU A 111 -0.34 3.34 -3.19
N SER A 112 -1.39 4.15 -3.16
CA SER A 112 -1.95 4.82 -4.35
C SER A 112 -1.05 5.93 -4.89
N LEU A 113 -0.18 6.50 -4.04
CA LEU A 113 0.74 7.56 -4.40
C LEU A 113 2.10 7.04 -4.90
N LEU A 114 2.38 5.75 -4.72
CA LEU A 114 3.59 5.14 -5.23
C LEU A 114 3.62 5.18 -6.76
N PRO A 115 4.80 5.29 -7.39
CA PRO A 115 4.92 5.08 -8.83
C PRO A 115 4.42 3.69 -9.23
N GLU A 116 3.87 3.55 -10.43
CA GLU A 116 3.26 2.30 -10.92
C GLU A 116 4.19 1.08 -10.77
N LYS A 117 5.49 1.26 -11.00
CA LYS A 117 6.51 0.22 -10.76
C LYS A 117 6.42 -0.38 -9.36
N TYR A 118 6.32 0.47 -8.33
CA TYR A 118 6.24 0.04 -6.94
C TYR A 118 4.87 -0.53 -6.60
N GLN A 119 3.79 0.04 -7.14
CA GLN A 119 2.44 -0.54 -7.01
C GLN A 119 2.41 -1.99 -7.51
N ARG A 120 3.04 -2.26 -8.67
CA ARG A 120 3.16 -3.62 -9.22
C ARG A 120 4.01 -4.55 -8.36
N ILE A 121 5.06 -4.04 -7.73
CA ILE A 121 5.91 -4.85 -6.83
C ILE A 121 5.11 -5.33 -5.61
N LEU A 122 4.18 -4.53 -5.09
CA LEU A 122 3.31 -4.96 -3.99
C LEU A 122 2.47 -6.20 -4.36
N CYS A 123 2.15 -6.39 -5.65
CA CYS A 123 1.44 -7.54 -6.20
C CYS A 123 2.40 -8.68 -6.62
N GLY A 124 3.17 -9.22 -5.68
CA GLY A 124 4.23 -10.21 -5.95
C GLY A 124 3.78 -11.64 -6.32
N LEU A 125 2.48 -11.93 -6.33
CA LEU A 125 1.98 -13.26 -6.69
C LEU A 125 2.21 -13.53 -8.18
N LYS A 126 3.08 -14.49 -8.49
CA LYS A 126 3.27 -14.96 -9.86
C LYS A 126 2.12 -15.88 -10.25
N GLN A 127 1.63 -15.72 -11.48
CA GLN A 127 0.60 -16.59 -12.04
C GLN A 127 1.07 -18.06 -11.98
N VAL A 128 0.23 -18.92 -11.43
CA VAL A 128 0.47 -20.36 -11.45
C VAL A 128 0.31 -20.83 -12.90
N TYR A 129 1.39 -21.31 -13.52
CA TYR A 129 1.35 -21.81 -14.89
C TYR A 129 0.39 -22.99 -14.99
N LYS A 130 -0.40 -23.05 -16.07
CA LYS A 130 -1.24 -24.23 -16.38
C LYS A 130 -0.35 -25.47 -16.41
N GLY A 131 -0.53 -26.38 -15.45
CA GLY A 131 0.27 -27.60 -15.29
C GLY A 131 1.02 -27.69 -13.95
N SER A 132 1.21 -26.57 -13.25
CA SER A 132 1.70 -26.57 -11.86
C SER A 132 0.62 -27.15 -10.95
N LYS A 133 0.62 -28.47 -10.77
CA LYS A 133 -0.20 -29.09 -9.74
C LYS A 133 0.42 -28.69 -8.40
N ALA A 134 -0.31 -27.91 -7.59
CA ALA A 134 0.00 -27.86 -6.17
C ALA A 134 0.15 -29.32 -5.69
N PRO A 135 1.17 -29.67 -4.88
CA PRO A 135 1.28 -31.00 -4.34
C PRO A 135 -0.05 -31.29 -3.66
N ARG A 136 -0.88 -32.13 -4.31
CA ARG A 136 -2.11 -32.60 -3.70
C ARG A 136 -1.64 -33.18 -2.39
N SER A 137 -2.16 -32.64 -1.29
CA SER A 137 -2.00 -33.28 -0.01
C SER A 137 -2.29 -34.76 -0.26
N LYS A 138 -1.26 -35.61 -0.15
CA LYS A 138 -1.46 -37.04 0.06
C LYS A 138 -2.04 -37.21 1.47
N ARG A 139 -3.07 -36.43 1.84
CA ARG A 139 -4.08 -36.91 2.77
C ARG A 139 -4.54 -38.17 2.11
N ALA A 140 -3.91 -39.25 2.55
CA ALA A 140 -4.22 -40.58 2.13
C ALA A 140 -5.74 -40.64 2.13
N SER A 141 -6.30 -41.09 1.02
CA SER A 141 -7.64 -41.65 0.94
C SER A 141 -7.79 -42.86 1.86
N LYS A 142 -7.23 -42.82 3.08
CA LYS A 142 -7.63 -43.66 4.20
C LYS A 142 -9.04 -43.19 4.54
N GLY A 143 -10.02 -43.90 3.97
CA GLY A 143 -11.45 -43.80 4.21
C GLY A 143 -11.85 -42.52 4.92
N VAL A 144 -11.99 -41.42 4.19
CA VAL A 144 -12.72 -40.27 4.69
C VAL A 144 -14.15 -40.77 4.79
N THR A 145 -14.55 -41.30 5.95
CA THR A 145 -15.96 -41.27 6.33
C THR A 145 -16.37 -39.85 6.06
N LYS A 146 -17.31 -39.68 5.12
CA LYS A 146 -17.85 -38.39 4.71
C LYS A 146 -18.47 -37.83 5.99
N ARG A 147 -17.68 -37.12 6.80
CA ARG A 147 -18.18 -36.42 7.97
C ARG A 147 -19.17 -35.46 7.36
N ILE A 148 -20.45 -35.77 7.46
CA ILE A 148 -21.52 -34.85 7.13
C ILE A 148 -21.38 -33.77 8.19
N VAL A 149 -20.56 -32.78 7.89
CA VAL A 149 -20.43 -31.61 8.73
C VAL A 149 -21.72 -30.85 8.50
N SER A 150 -22.63 -30.97 9.47
CA SER A 150 -23.77 -30.06 9.61
C SER A 150 -23.19 -28.68 9.90
N CYS A 151 -22.82 -27.95 8.85
CA CYS A 151 -22.44 -26.55 8.96
C CYS A 151 -23.71 -25.76 9.24
N THR A 152 -24.01 -25.51 10.50
CA THR A 152 -24.83 -24.36 10.90
C THR A 152 -24.02 -23.12 10.53
N TYR A 153 -24.23 -22.60 9.31
CA TYR A 153 -23.59 -21.38 8.85
C TYR A 153 -24.00 -20.25 9.79
N LYS A 154 -23.08 -19.83 10.66
CA LYS A 154 -23.19 -18.53 11.31
C LYS A 154 -23.02 -17.49 10.20
N ARG A 155 -23.94 -16.53 10.12
CA ARG A 155 -23.85 -15.42 9.17
C ARG A 155 -22.56 -14.61 9.35
N ASP A 156 -22.06 -14.58 10.59
CA ASP A 156 -20.84 -13.87 10.97
C ASP A 156 -19.84 -14.81 11.65
N PHE A 157 -18.58 -14.74 11.22
CA PHE A 157 -17.47 -15.48 11.81
C PHE A 157 -16.19 -14.65 11.79
N ASP A 158 -15.64 -14.40 12.96
CA ASP A 158 -14.31 -13.83 13.14
C ASP A 158 -13.41 -14.84 13.86
N VAL A 159 -12.27 -15.16 13.25
CA VAL A 159 -11.24 -16.05 13.78
C VAL A 159 -10.68 -15.54 15.12
N ARG A 160 -10.60 -14.21 15.28
CA ARG A 160 -10.08 -13.55 16.48
C ARG A 160 -11.00 -13.72 17.68
N ASP A 161 -12.30 -13.85 17.44
CA ASP A 161 -13.29 -14.07 18.48
C ASP A 161 -13.41 -15.55 18.83
N LYS A 162 -13.30 -16.43 17.82
CA LYS A 162 -13.34 -17.88 18.04
C LYS A 162 -12.13 -18.39 18.86
N TRP A 163 -10.96 -17.79 18.64
CA TRP A 163 -9.73 -18.10 19.38
C TRP A 163 -9.17 -16.84 20.03
N SER A 164 -9.92 -16.28 20.99
CA SER A 164 -9.57 -15.04 21.68
C SER A 164 -8.20 -15.05 22.35
N CYS A 165 -7.72 -16.21 22.82
CA CYS A 165 -6.36 -16.38 23.34
C CYS A 165 -5.25 -16.14 22.29
N CYS A 166 -5.57 -16.28 21.00
CA CYS A 166 -4.68 -16.00 19.88
C CYS A 166 -4.96 -14.64 19.23
N LYS A 167 -5.92 -13.85 19.75
CA LYS A 167 -6.38 -12.61 19.12
C LYS A 167 -5.26 -11.65 18.80
N GLN A 168 -4.30 -11.47 19.71
CA GLN A 168 -3.19 -10.54 19.49
C GLN A 168 -2.26 -10.99 18.36
N ILE A 169 -2.01 -12.30 18.24
CA ILE A 169 -1.20 -12.87 17.17
C ILE A 169 -1.92 -12.73 15.83
N ILE A 170 -3.21 -13.10 15.78
CA ILE A 170 -4.01 -13.07 14.56
C ILE A 170 -4.31 -11.63 14.10
N SER A 171 -4.39 -10.68 15.03
CA SER A 171 -4.64 -9.27 14.71
C SER A 171 -3.38 -8.54 14.23
N TYR A 172 -2.21 -9.19 14.27
CA TYR A 172 -0.98 -8.59 13.79
C TYR A 172 -1.02 -8.48 12.26
N ILE A 173 -0.92 -7.25 11.75
CA ILE A 173 -0.90 -6.97 10.31
C ILE A 173 0.56 -6.81 9.86
N PRO A 174 1.13 -7.79 9.14
CA PRO A 174 2.51 -7.70 8.68
C PRO A 174 2.66 -6.70 7.53
N ASN A 175 3.79 -5.98 7.51
CA ASN A 175 4.16 -5.10 6.41
C ASN A 175 5.17 -5.82 5.49
N GLN A 176 4.83 -6.01 4.22
CA GLN A 176 5.70 -6.66 3.24
C GLN A 176 6.82 -5.75 2.70
N GLY A 177 6.75 -4.44 2.98
CA GLY A 177 7.64 -3.41 2.43
C GLY A 177 7.52 -3.27 0.91
N PHE A 178 8.53 -2.68 0.27
CA PHE A 178 8.62 -2.58 -1.20
C PHE A 178 9.15 -3.86 -1.84
N CYS A 179 8.62 -5.01 -1.42
CA CYS A 179 8.98 -6.32 -1.93
C CYS A 179 7.73 -7.06 -2.42
N GLY A 180 7.88 -7.84 -3.49
CA GLY A 180 6.86 -8.78 -3.99
C GLY A 180 6.75 -10.04 -3.15
N SER A 181 6.78 -9.89 -1.82
CA SER A 181 6.79 -10.98 -0.85
C SER A 181 5.40 -11.32 -0.29
N CYS A 182 4.32 -10.71 -0.81
CA CYS A 182 2.95 -10.91 -0.33
C CYS A 182 2.57 -12.39 -0.18
N TRP A 183 2.99 -13.25 -1.12
CA TRP A 183 2.75 -14.69 -1.10
C TRP A 183 3.41 -15.38 0.09
N ALA A 184 4.63 -14.97 0.46
CA ALA A 184 5.38 -15.51 1.59
C ALA A 184 4.87 -14.94 2.91
N VAL A 185 4.64 -13.63 2.97
CA VAL A 185 4.13 -12.92 4.16
C VAL A 185 2.76 -13.45 4.57
N ALA A 186 1.83 -13.59 3.61
CA ALA A 186 0.51 -14.15 3.88
C ALA A 186 0.58 -15.62 4.34
N THR A 187 1.47 -16.42 3.73
CA THR A 187 1.67 -17.83 4.12
C THR A 187 2.23 -17.95 5.54
N ALA A 188 3.25 -17.16 5.88
CA ALA A 188 3.86 -17.15 7.21
C ALA A 188 2.87 -16.66 8.28
N SER A 189 2.10 -15.60 8.00
CA SER A 189 1.05 -15.11 8.90
C SER A 189 0.00 -16.18 9.18
N ALA A 190 -0.53 -16.83 8.15
CA ALA A 190 -1.51 -17.90 8.33
C ALA A 190 -0.94 -19.14 9.06
N TYR A 191 0.35 -19.44 8.88
CA TYR A 191 1.03 -20.52 9.61
C TYR A 191 1.11 -20.18 11.11
N THR A 192 1.55 -18.97 11.45
CA THR A 192 1.61 -18.44 12.82
C THR A 192 0.26 -18.53 13.52
N ASP A 193 -0.81 -18.10 12.85
CA ASP A 193 -2.18 -18.17 13.38
C ASP A 193 -2.57 -19.62 13.70
N ARG A 194 -2.35 -20.53 12.74
CA ARG A 194 -2.67 -21.95 12.89
C ARG A 194 -1.88 -22.59 14.01
N TYR A 195 -0.60 -22.26 14.15
CA TYR A 195 0.23 -22.78 15.21
C TYR A 195 -0.30 -22.36 16.60
N CYS A 196 -0.68 -21.09 16.77
CA CYS A 196 -1.32 -20.64 18.01
C CYS A 196 -2.62 -21.40 18.27
N ILE A 197 -3.48 -21.55 17.26
CA ILE A 197 -4.76 -22.26 17.37
C ILE A 197 -4.55 -23.73 17.77
N GLU A 198 -3.59 -24.43 17.17
CA GLU A 198 -3.29 -25.82 17.50
C GLU A 198 -2.70 -25.98 18.91
N ARG A 199 -1.92 -25.00 19.39
CA ARG A 199 -1.47 -24.96 20.79
C ARG A 199 -2.61 -24.71 21.76
N ALA A 200 -3.48 -23.74 21.46
CA ALA A 200 -4.63 -23.42 22.29
C ALA A 200 -5.58 -24.62 22.46
N LYS A 201 -5.79 -25.42 21.39
CA LYS A 201 -6.56 -26.67 21.47
C LYS A 201 -5.97 -27.71 22.43
N LYS A 202 -4.67 -27.65 22.69
CA LYS A 202 -3.95 -28.49 23.66
C LYS A 202 -3.87 -27.87 25.06
N GLY A 203 -4.56 -26.75 25.30
CA GLY A 203 -4.49 -26.01 26.56
C GLY A 203 -3.20 -25.22 26.75
N LEU A 204 -2.39 -25.04 25.70
CA LEU A 204 -1.12 -24.32 25.77
C LEU A 204 -1.30 -22.85 25.41
N ILE A 205 -0.62 -21.97 26.16
CA ILE A 205 -0.53 -20.55 25.85
C ILE A 205 0.62 -20.34 24.86
N THR A 206 0.41 -19.44 23.91
CA THR A 206 1.42 -18.99 22.98
C THR A 206 1.89 -17.60 23.41
N PRO A 207 3.15 -17.42 23.82
CA PRO A 207 3.67 -16.11 24.19
C PRO A 207 3.59 -15.13 23.01
N ASN A 208 3.02 -13.95 23.25
CA ASN A 208 2.98 -12.87 22.26
C ASN A 208 4.18 -11.93 22.49
N ILE A 209 5.39 -12.41 22.24
CA ILE A 209 6.61 -11.61 22.36
C ILE A 209 6.94 -11.11 20.96
N THR A 210 6.99 -9.79 20.79
CA THR A 210 7.22 -9.07 19.51
C THR A 210 8.52 -9.43 18.78
N ARG A 211 9.36 -10.30 19.35
CA ARG A 211 10.59 -10.82 18.73
C ARG A 211 10.41 -12.18 18.03
N ASN A 212 9.33 -12.94 18.33
CA ASN A 212 9.12 -14.29 17.80
C ASN A 212 7.71 -14.44 17.24
N ILE A 213 7.42 -13.76 16.13
CA ILE A 213 6.38 -14.21 15.20
C ILE A 213 6.97 -15.42 14.48
N PHE A 214 6.96 -16.58 15.13
CA PHE A 214 7.54 -17.87 14.71
C PHE A 214 8.64 -17.75 13.65
N SER A 215 9.82 -17.34 14.11
CA SER A 215 11.00 -17.39 13.25
C SER A 215 11.38 -18.84 13.01
N SER A 216 12.19 -19.12 11.98
CA SER A 216 12.75 -20.45 11.71
C SER A 216 13.55 -21.06 12.87
N TYR A 217 13.77 -20.31 13.95
CA TYR A 217 14.49 -20.72 15.16
C TYR A 217 13.59 -21.23 16.29
N ASP A 218 12.25 -21.22 16.14
CA ASP A 218 11.30 -21.73 17.14
C ASP A 218 10.96 -23.24 16.95
N LEU A 219 11.83 -24.01 16.26
CA LEU A 219 11.74 -25.47 16.08
C LEU A 219 12.70 -26.21 17.02
#